data_AF-K1YVM2-F1
#
_entry.id   AF-K1YVM2-F1
#
_cell.length_a   1.000
_cell.length_b   1.000
_cell.length_c   1.000
_cell.angle_alpha   90.00
_cell.angle_beta   90.00
_cell.angle_gamma   90.00
#
_symmetry.space_group_name_H-M   'P 1'
#
loop_
_entity.id
_entity.type
_entity.pdbx_description
1 polymer ?
#
loop_
_entity_poly.entity_id
_entity_poly.type
_entity_poly.pdbx_seq_one_letter_code
_entity_poly.pdbx_strand_id
1 'polypeptide(L)'
;MVSNFLILRLSFGEVPFRWEKVYEDQWNSKLYVDEMAPLVLAAAQSDATGVLNIGGPRSSLENYARRSRPDIQTIPRPAWVPQDTSLDLTRMKKVLCIQDELKLLKR
;
A
#
# COMPACT_ATOMS: atom_id res chain seq x y z
N MET A 1 3.45 -17.53 22.84
CA MET A 1 3.80 -16.90 21.54
C MET A 1 3.50 -17.93 20.45
N VAL A 2 2.83 -17.57 19.37
CA VAL A 2 2.50 -18.52 18.28
C VAL A 2 3.79 -18.83 17.51
N SER A 3 4.06 -20.10 17.21
CA SER A 3 5.16 -20.54 16.33
C SER A 3 4.64 -20.72 14.90
N ASN A 4 5.49 -20.52 13.89
CA ASN A 4 5.14 -20.67 12.47
C ASN A 4 3.95 -19.79 12.03
N PHE A 5 4.05 -18.50 12.31
CA PHE A 5 3.05 -17.52 11.88
C PHE A 5 3.55 -16.71 10.69
N LEU A 6 2.61 -16.14 9.94
CA LEU A 6 2.85 -15.04 9.01
C LEU A 6 1.91 -13.90 9.38
N ILE A 7 2.47 -12.74 9.71
CA ILE A 7 1.73 -11.50 9.95
C ILE A 7 1.95 -10.58 8.76
N LEU A 8 0.86 -10.24 8.08
CA LEU A 8 0.90 -9.29 6.98
C LEU A 8 0.62 -7.88 7.51
N ARG A 9 1.57 -6.97 7.30
CA ARG A 9 1.39 -5.53 7.57
C ARG A 9 1.13 -4.82 6.26
N LEU A 10 -0.08 -4.35 6.07
CA LEU A 10 -0.53 -3.80 4.80
C LEU A 10 -1.52 -2.65 5.01
N SER A 11 -1.66 -1.83 3.98
CA SER A 11 -2.63 -0.74 3.93
C SER A 11 -3.23 -0.67 2.54
N PHE A 12 -4.55 -0.71 2.44
CA PHE A 12 -5.28 -0.65 1.18
C PHE A 12 -6.56 0.17 1.32
N GLY A 13 -7.21 0.46 0.20
CA GLY A 13 -8.48 1.18 0.16
C GLY A 13 -9.44 0.61 -0.88
N GLU A 14 -10.70 1.01 -0.78
CA GLU A 14 -11.74 0.71 -1.77
C GLU A 14 -11.59 1.54 -3.04
N VAL A 15 -12.18 1.07 -4.15
CA VAL A 15 -12.28 1.79 -5.43
C VAL A 15 -13.75 2.20 -5.64
N PRO A 16 -14.06 3.47 -5.92
CA PRO A 16 -13.15 4.62 -5.99
C PRO A 16 -12.72 5.10 -4.59
N PHE A 17 -11.75 6.01 -4.55
CA PHE A 17 -11.29 6.63 -3.32
C PHE A 17 -12.45 7.30 -2.56
N ARG A 18 -12.68 6.89 -1.32
CA ARG A 18 -13.91 7.24 -0.57
C ARG A 18 -14.03 8.69 -0.11
N TRP A 19 -12.90 9.39 0.04
CA TRP A 19 -12.89 10.74 0.63
C TRP A 19 -12.92 11.81 -0.46
N GLU A 20 -13.45 12.98 -0.11
CA GLU A 20 -13.50 14.14 -1.02
C GLU A 20 -12.17 14.90 -1.09
N LYS A 21 -11.34 14.75 -0.06
CA LYS A 21 -10.10 15.50 0.13
C LYS A 21 -8.98 14.58 0.59
N VAL A 22 -7.75 14.97 0.27
CA VAL A 22 -6.52 14.31 0.72
C VAL A 22 -5.55 15.33 1.31
N TYR A 23 -4.69 14.88 2.22
CA TYR A 23 -3.61 15.72 2.70
C TYR A 23 -2.51 15.86 1.65
N GLU A 24 -2.04 17.09 1.44
CA GLU A 24 -0.82 17.36 0.70
C GLU A 24 0.41 16.81 1.43
N ASP A 25 1.50 16.53 0.69
CA ASP A 25 2.76 16.03 1.23
C ASP A 25 2.67 14.79 2.13
N GLN A 26 1.63 13.97 1.96
CA GLN A 26 1.48 12.69 2.65
C GLN A 26 1.88 11.52 1.75
N TRP A 27 2.84 10.71 2.21
CA TRP A 27 3.40 9.57 1.48
C TRP A 27 2.95 8.23 2.08
N ASN A 28 2.75 7.25 1.21
CA ASN A 28 2.26 5.91 1.57
C ASN A 28 2.69 4.85 0.54
N SER A 29 2.35 3.60 0.84
CA SER A 29 2.50 2.44 -0.06
C SER A 29 1.14 1.75 -0.31
N LYS A 30 0.05 2.53 -0.36
CA LYS A 30 -1.31 1.98 -0.51
C LYS A 30 -1.54 1.44 -1.91
N LEU A 31 -2.32 0.37 -1.93
CA LEU A 31 -2.92 -0.20 -3.12
C LEU A 31 -4.45 -0.19 -2.98
N TYR A 32 -5.16 -0.30 -4.09
CA TYR A 32 -6.57 -0.61 -4.04
C TYR A 32 -6.80 -2.09 -3.72
N VAL A 33 -7.97 -2.42 -3.17
CA VAL A 33 -8.29 -3.76 -2.66
C VAL A 33 -8.07 -4.85 -3.71
N ASP A 34 -8.36 -4.56 -4.97
CA ASP A 34 -8.24 -5.47 -6.12
C ASP A 34 -6.80 -5.64 -6.63
N GLU A 35 -5.88 -4.80 -6.18
CA GLU A 35 -4.43 -4.90 -6.39
C GLU A 35 -3.73 -5.57 -5.21
N MET A 36 -4.24 -5.33 -4.00
CA MET A 36 -3.74 -5.92 -2.76
C MET A 36 -4.12 -7.41 -2.64
N ALA A 37 -5.33 -7.79 -3.04
CA ALA A 37 -5.83 -9.16 -2.86
C ALA A 37 -4.94 -10.23 -3.51
N PRO A 38 -4.44 -10.09 -4.76
CA PRO A 38 -3.48 -11.03 -5.33
C PRO A 38 -2.17 -11.15 -4.55
N LEU A 39 -1.67 -10.05 -3.97
CA LEU A 39 -0.45 -10.06 -3.15
C LEU A 39 -0.65 -10.79 -1.82
N VAL A 40 -1.82 -10.60 -1.19
CA VAL A 40 -2.18 -11.32 0.03
C VAL A 40 -2.25 -12.82 -0.23
N LEU A 41 -2.89 -13.23 -1.34
CA LEU A 41 -2.94 -14.63 -1.74
C LEU A 41 -1.54 -15.21 -1.97
N ALA A 42 -0.70 -14.50 -2.74
CA ALA A 42 0.67 -14.95 -3.02
C ALA A 42 1.51 -15.07 -1.74
N ALA A 43 1.36 -14.14 -0.79
CA ALA A 43 2.05 -14.22 0.50
C ALA A 43 1.54 -15.40 1.34
N ALA A 44 0.23 -15.65 1.37
CA ALA A 44 -0.36 -16.78 2.09
C ALA A 44 0.05 -18.14 1.51
N GLN A 45 0.38 -18.21 0.22
CA GLN A 45 0.88 -19.41 -0.46
C GLN A 45 2.40 -19.56 -0.42
N SER A 46 3.12 -18.59 0.17
CA SER A 46 4.58 -18.63 0.27
C SER A 46 5.05 -19.33 1.54
N ASP A 47 6.33 -19.72 1.58
CA ASP A 47 6.99 -20.26 2.78
C ASP A 47 7.41 -19.16 3.79
N ALA A 48 6.97 -17.92 3.60
CA ALA A 48 7.35 -16.81 4.47
C ALA A 48 6.71 -16.94 5.85
N THR A 49 7.52 -16.71 6.88
CA THR A 49 7.07 -16.62 8.28
C THR A 49 7.47 -15.28 8.90
N GLY A 50 6.99 -14.97 10.10
CA GLY A 50 7.25 -13.70 10.77
C GLY A 50 6.40 -12.56 10.22
N VAL A 51 6.94 -11.33 10.25
CA VAL A 51 6.23 -10.12 9.80
C VAL A 51 6.63 -9.73 8.38
N LEU A 52 5.66 -9.62 7.48
CA LEU A 52 5.87 -9.22 6.08
C LEU A 52 5.07 -7.95 5.78
N ASN A 53 5.77 -6.86 5.45
CA ASN A 53 5.13 -5.67 4.91
C ASN A 53 4.68 -5.95 3.47
N ILE A 54 3.45 -5.61 3.11
CA ILE A 54 2.93 -5.73 1.74
C ILE A 54 2.31 -4.40 1.34
N GLY A 55 2.68 -3.91 0.15
CA GLY A 55 2.22 -2.62 -0.36
C GLY A 55 2.68 -2.35 -1.78
N GLY A 56 2.28 -1.19 -2.28
CA GLY A 56 2.69 -0.66 -3.58
C GLY A 56 3.91 0.28 -3.48
N PRO A 57 4.35 0.83 -4.62
CA PRO A 57 5.41 1.83 -4.67
C PRO A 57 5.10 3.00 -3.74
N ARG A 58 6.16 3.61 -3.18
CA ARG A 58 6.03 4.85 -2.42
C ARG A 58 5.44 5.93 -3.32
N SER A 59 4.27 6.45 -2.95
CA SER A 59 3.53 7.46 -3.72
C SER A 59 2.85 8.45 -2.77
N SER A 60 2.51 9.63 -3.28
CA SER A 60 1.70 10.58 -2.51
C SER A 60 0.26 10.06 -2.38
N LEU A 61 -0.42 10.43 -1.29
CA LEU A 61 -1.83 10.10 -1.10
C LEU A 61 -2.69 10.72 -2.20
N GLU A 62 -2.29 11.90 -2.68
CA GLU A 62 -2.89 12.54 -3.86
C GLU A 62 -2.77 11.67 -5.11
N ASN A 63 -1.58 11.22 -5.47
CA ASN A 63 -1.39 10.36 -6.65
C ASN A 63 -2.20 9.08 -6.52
N TYR A 64 -2.24 8.46 -5.34
CA TYR A 64 -3.07 7.29 -5.07
C TYR A 64 -4.56 7.58 -5.28
N ALA A 65 -5.09 8.68 -4.74
CA ALA A 65 -6.49 9.06 -4.86
C ALA A 65 -6.88 9.42 -6.30
N ARG A 66 -6.02 10.18 -7.01
CA ARG A 66 -6.26 10.63 -8.40
C ARG A 66 -6.43 9.48 -9.40
N ARG A 67 -5.90 8.29 -9.10
CA ARG A 67 -6.10 7.09 -9.93
C ARG A 67 -7.56 6.68 -10.07
N SER A 68 -8.43 6.99 -9.10
CA SER A 68 -9.86 6.70 -9.18
C SER A 68 -10.76 7.94 -9.04
N ARG A 69 -10.20 9.08 -8.60
CA ARG A 69 -10.88 10.38 -8.50
C ARG A 69 -9.98 11.50 -9.03
N PRO A 70 -9.96 11.73 -10.36
CA PRO A 70 -9.07 12.72 -10.97
C PRO A 70 -9.26 14.15 -10.44
N ASP A 71 -10.44 14.48 -9.93
CA ASP A 71 -10.86 15.77 -9.41
C ASP A 71 -10.63 15.98 -7.90
N ILE A 72 -9.92 15.06 -7.24
CA ILE A 72 -9.70 15.14 -5.78
C ILE A 72 -9.05 16.47 -5.37
N GLN A 73 -9.55 17.03 -4.26
CA GLN A 73 -9.00 18.25 -3.66
C GLN A 73 -7.90 17.91 -2.64
N THR A 74 -6.86 18.74 -2.59
CA THR A 74 -5.81 18.66 -1.57
C THR A 74 -6.07 19.67 -0.46
N ILE A 75 -5.65 19.33 0.77
CA ILE A 75 -5.70 20.22 1.94
C ILE A 75 -4.39 20.14 2.73
N PRO A 76 -4.02 21.20 3.47
CA PRO A 76 -2.83 21.18 4.32
C PRO A 76 -2.85 20.04 5.33
N ARG A 77 -1.71 19.34 5.45
CA ARG A 77 -1.53 18.27 6.43
C ARG A 77 -1.31 18.84 7.84
N PRO A 78 -2.11 18.45 8.84
CA PRO A 78 -1.85 18.80 10.23
C PRO A 78 -0.52 18.20 10.75
N ALA A 79 0.15 18.88 11.67
CA ALA A 79 1.46 18.46 12.19
C ALA A 79 1.46 17.04 12.82
N TRP A 80 0.34 16.62 13.41
CA TRP A 80 0.21 15.31 14.07
C TRP A 80 -0.03 14.15 13.10
N VAL A 81 -0.42 14.43 11.85
CA VAL A 81 -0.59 13.39 10.82
C VAL A 81 0.80 12.99 10.31
N PRO A 82 1.19 11.71 10.33
CA PRO A 82 2.49 11.30 9.81
C PRO A 82 2.67 11.71 8.35
N GLN A 83 3.83 12.29 8.04
CA GLN A 83 4.16 12.72 6.69
C GLN A 83 4.42 11.52 5.77
N ASP A 84 5.07 10.48 6.27
CA ASP A 84 5.40 9.30 5.49
C ASP A 84 5.04 8.02 6.25
N THR A 85 4.20 7.22 5.62
CA THR A 85 3.75 5.90 6.11
C THR A 85 4.09 4.79 5.11
N SER A 86 5.00 5.05 4.18
CA SER A 86 5.48 4.04 3.24
C SER A 86 6.18 2.89 3.96
N LEU A 87 6.07 1.71 3.36
CA LEU A 87 6.60 0.48 3.91
C LEU A 87 7.93 0.13 3.25
N ASP A 88 8.86 -0.46 4.01
CA ASP A 88 9.99 -1.17 3.41
C ASP A 88 9.48 -2.48 2.79
N LEU A 89 9.57 -2.56 1.46
CA LEU A 89 9.09 -3.66 0.64
C LEU A 89 10.19 -4.63 0.20
N THR A 90 11.44 -4.42 0.64
CA THR A 90 12.60 -5.26 0.25
C THR A 90 12.31 -6.74 0.47
N ARG A 91 11.74 -7.09 1.63
CA ARG A 91 11.39 -8.48 1.96
C ARG A 91 10.26 -9.03 1.09
N MET A 92 9.21 -8.24 0.84
CA MET A 92 8.11 -8.64 -0.05
C MET A 92 8.62 -8.94 -1.45
N LYS A 93 9.43 -8.04 -2.00
CA LYS A 93 10.00 -8.19 -3.35
C LYS A 93 10.81 -9.47 -3.48
N LYS A 94 11.61 -9.81 -2.46
CA LYS A 94 12.38 -11.05 -2.42
C LYS A 94 11.47 -12.29 -2.32
N VAL A 95 10.49 -12.28 -1.41
CA VAL A 95 9.60 -13.43 -1.16
C VAL A 95 8.68 -13.71 -2.35
N LEU A 96 8.13 -12.66 -2.97
CA LEU A 96 7.16 -12.76 -4.05
C LEU A 96 7.78 -12.61 -5.46
N CYS A 97 9.11 -12.58 -5.55
CA CYS A 97 9.85 -12.40 -6.81
C CYS A 97 9.44 -11.15 -7.63
N ILE A 98 9.01 -10.08 -6.94
CA ILE A 98 8.57 -8.83 -7.58
C ILE A 98 9.79 -7.97 -7.91
N GLN A 99 10.05 -7.78 -9.20
CA GLN A 99 11.15 -6.94 -9.68
C GLN A 99 10.80 -5.44 -9.65
N ASP A 100 9.55 -5.14 -9.99
CA ASP A 100 9.05 -3.77 -10.16
C ASP A 100 7.62 -3.67 -9.59
N GLU A 101 7.50 -2.97 -8.47
CA GLU A 101 6.23 -2.73 -7.78
C GLU A 101 5.29 -1.78 -8.54
N LEU A 102 5.79 -0.98 -9.51
CA LEU A 102 4.92 -0.12 -10.33
C LEU A 102 3.97 -0.96 -11.19
N LYS A 103 4.36 -2.19 -11.55
CA LYS A 103 3.51 -3.11 -12.31
C LYS A 103 2.33 -3.66 -11.52
N LEU A 104 2.32 -3.45 -10.21
CA LEU A 104 1.19 -3.80 -9.35
C LEU A 104 0.03 -2.80 -9.50
N LEU A 105 0.31 -1.60 -10.01
CA LEU A 105 -0.67 -0.56 -10.20
C LEU A 105 -1.51 -0.82 -11.47
N LYS A 106 -2.81 -1.01 -11.30
CA LYS A 106 -3.79 -0.98 -12.38
C LYS A 106 -3.90 0.44 -12.95
N ARG A 107 -3.99 0.50 -14.27
CA ARG A 107 -4.17 1.72 -15.05
C ARG A 107 -5.64 2.07 -15.19
#